data_AF-H0EYX2-F1
#
_entry.id   AF-H0EYX2-F1
#
_cell.length_a   1.000
_cell.length_b   1.000
_cell.length_c   1.000
_cell.angle_alpha   90.00
_cell.angle_beta   90.00
_cell.angle_gamma   90.00
#
_symmetry.space_group_name_H-M   'P 1'
#
loop_
_entity.id
_entity.type
_entity.pdbx_description
1 polymer ?
#
loop_
_entity_poly.entity_id
_entity_poly.type
_entity_poly.pdbx_seq_one_letter_code
_entity_poly.pdbx_strand_id
1 'polypeptide(L)'
;MANTAKGFPVNISVGVLRWRATPKPDDSSALPITFTVWVNRGSDDTYNITVEYELTGGDPLKDVTVVIPYSTSEPAVSSFDATYEVSGDSLEWTIGLVDEDNASGSFEFEAQAADENEFFPMQVKFSKTKPFIDVDVHDVTLLEMDETVTFSKEIKSVADSYLIE
;
A
#
# COMPACT_ATOMS: atom_id res chain seq x y z
N MET A 1 32.47 -9.18 18.07
CA MET A 1 32.02 -8.41 19.24
C MET A 1 32.13 -6.94 18.92
N ALA A 2 31.09 -6.15 19.19
CA ALA A 2 31.14 -4.70 19.04
C ALA A 2 32.12 -4.10 20.07
N ASN A 3 32.84 -3.04 19.68
CA ASN A 3 33.75 -2.34 20.58
C ASN A 3 32.94 -1.41 21.50
N THR A 4 32.76 -1.80 22.76
CA THR A 4 31.98 -1.04 23.75
C THR A 4 32.64 0.25 24.22
N ALA A 5 33.93 0.46 23.91
CA ALA A 5 34.63 1.71 24.20
C ALA A 5 34.35 2.82 23.16
N LYS A 6 33.66 2.51 22.06
CA LYS A 6 33.25 3.49 21.04
C LYS A 6 31.74 3.67 21.07
N GLY A 7 31.29 4.90 21.34
CA GLY A 7 29.88 5.27 21.24
C GLY A 7 29.37 5.32 19.80
N PHE A 8 28.06 5.50 19.66
CA PHE A 8 27.45 5.78 18.36
C PHE A 8 27.90 7.15 17.82
N PRO A 9 28.02 7.31 16.49
CA PRO A 9 28.19 8.62 15.87
C PRO A 9 27.09 9.61 16.29
N VAL A 10 27.47 10.86 16.59
CA VAL A 10 26.53 11.94 16.96
C VAL A 10 26.16 12.79 15.75
N ASN A 11 24.93 13.32 15.74
CA ASN A 11 24.40 14.19 14.69
C ASN A 11 24.34 13.56 13.29
N ILE A 12 24.33 12.23 13.19
CA ILE A 12 24.10 11.51 11.93
C ILE A 12 23.17 10.31 12.17
N SER A 13 22.38 9.96 11.16
CA SER A 13 21.53 8.77 11.18
C SER A 13 22.36 7.51 10.94
N VAL A 14 22.16 6.48 11.76
CA VAL A 14 22.87 5.19 11.66
C VAL A 14 21.87 4.05 11.58
N GLY A 15 21.98 3.22 10.54
CA GLY A 15 21.20 1.99 10.45
C GLY A 15 21.81 0.91 11.34
N VAL A 16 21.10 0.53 12.41
CA VAL A 16 21.57 -0.46 13.40
C VAL A 16 20.97 -1.85 13.21
N LEU A 17 19.79 -1.93 12.58
CA LEU A 17 19.09 -3.18 12.30
C LEU A 17 18.42 -3.09 10.93
N ARG A 18 18.48 -4.19 10.17
CA ARG A 18 17.74 -4.36 8.91
C ARG A 18 17.17 -5.76 8.89
N TRP A 19 15.94 -5.89 8.42
CA TRP A 19 15.29 -7.17 8.20
C TRP A 19 14.62 -7.19 6.82
N ARG A 20 14.37 -8.40 6.33
CA ARG A 20 13.57 -8.65 5.15
C ARG A 20 12.77 -9.92 5.40
N ALA A 21 11.46 -9.86 5.19
CA ALA A 21 10.59 -11.01 5.15
C ALA A 21 10.10 -11.21 3.72
N THR A 22 9.81 -12.45 3.33
CA THR A 22 9.20 -12.77 2.04
C THR A 22 8.16 -13.84 2.31
N PRO A 23 6.87 -13.54 2.14
CA PRO A 23 5.80 -14.53 2.35
C PRO A 23 5.91 -15.63 1.29
N LYS A 24 5.24 -16.76 1.53
CA LYS A 24 5.13 -17.79 0.51
C LYS A 24 4.24 -17.28 -0.65
N PRO A 25 4.51 -17.67 -1.91
CA PRO A 25 3.74 -17.18 -3.05
C PRO A 25 2.22 -17.41 -2.97
N ASP A 26 1.80 -18.43 -2.23
CA ASP A 26 0.40 -18.85 -2.06
C ASP A 26 -0.24 -18.35 -0.75
N ASP A 27 0.47 -17.54 0.03
CA ASP A 27 0.00 -17.04 1.32
C ASP A 27 -0.64 -15.66 1.19
N SER A 28 -1.92 -15.64 0.80
CA SER A 28 -2.71 -14.40 0.73
C SER A 28 -2.96 -13.74 2.09
N SER A 29 -2.76 -14.47 3.20
CA SER A 29 -2.91 -13.90 4.56
C SER A 29 -1.80 -12.90 4.92
N ALA A 30 -0.70 -12.92 4.17
CA ALA A 30 0.35 -11.93 4.30
C ALA A 30 -0.01 -10.58 3.64
N LEU A 31 -1.06 -10.52 2.83
CA LEU A 31 -1.44 -9.27 2.18
C LEU A 31 -2.28 -8.40 3.13
N PRO A 32 -2.00 -7.10 3.25
CA PRO A 32 -2.79 -6.22 4.10
C PRO A 32 -4.17 -5.91 3.50
N ILE A 33 -4.28 -5.94 2.17
CA ILE A 33 -5.49 -5.68 1.41
C ILE A 33 -5.42 -6.47 0.10
N THR A 34 -6.49 -7.14 -0.30
CA THR A 34 -6.55 -7.90 -1.55
C THR A 34 -7.42 -7.18 -2.56
N PHE A 35 -7.12 -7.36 -3.85
CA PHE A 35 -7.90 -6.81 -4.94
C PHE A 35 -8.34 -7.91 -5.91
N THR A 36 -9.57 -7.79 -6.41
CA THR A 36 -10.10 -8.62 -7.48
C THR A 36 -10.56 -7.72 -8.61
N VAL A 37 -10.09 -8.00 -9.84
CA VAL A 37 -10.45 -7.20 -11.01
C VAL A 37 -11.25 -8.06 -11.99
N TRP A 38 -12.41 -7.56 -12.37
CA TRP A 38 -13.26 -8.16 -13.39
C TRP A 38 -13.23 -7.27 -14.64
N VAL A 39 -12.78 -7.83 -15.76
CA VAL A 39 -12.70 -7.13 -17.04
C VAL A 39 -13.70 -7.76 -18.00
N ASN A 40 -14.64 -6.96 -18.50
CA ASN A 40 -15.69 -7.40 -19.42
C ASN A 40 -15.65 -6.57 -20.70
N ARG A 41 -15.35 -7.21 -21.83
CA ARG A 41 -15.41 -6.57 -23.15
C ARG A 41 -16.86 -6.49 -23.65
N GLY A 42 -17.35 -5.27 -23.82
CA GLY A 42 -18.63 -4.95 -24.44
C GLY A 42 -18.53 -4.85 -25.98
N SER A 43 -19.46 -4.09 -26.58
CA SER A 43 -19.41 -3.74 -28.00
C SER A 43 -18.38 -2.64 -28.28
N ASP A 44 -17.92 -2.55 -29.53
CA ASP A 44 -17.09 -1.44 -30.03
C ASP A 44 -15.81 -1.18 -29.20
N ASP A 45 -15.13 -2.26 -28.81
CA ASP A 45 -13.87 -2.23 -28.04
C ASP A 45 -13.97 -1.45 -26.72
N THR A 46 -15.17 -1.38 -26.16
CA THR A 46 -15.42 -0.82 -24.83
C THR A 46 -15.23 -1.91 -23.78
N TYR A 47 -14.41 -1.63 -22.78
CA TYR A 47 -14.19 -2.49 -21.62
C TYR A 47 -14.94 -1.91 -20.43
N ASN A 48 -15.62 -2.78 -19.68
CA ASN A 48 -16.21 -2.49 -18.37
C ASN A 48 -15.34 -3.17 -17.32
N ILE A 49 -14.75 -2.39 -16.43
CA ILE A 49 -13.82 -2.86 -15.40
C ILE A 49 -14.44 -2.64 -14.04
N THR A 50 -14.45 -3.68 -13.21
CA THR A 50 -14.81 -3.62 -11.80
C THR A 50 -13.60 -4.00 -10.97
N VAL A 51 -13.14 -3.09 -10.11
CA VAL A 51 -12.05 -3.30 -9.15
C VAL A 51 -12.65 -3.40 -7.76
N GLU A 52 -12.54 -4.55 -7.13
CA GLU A 52 -13.00 -4.81 -5.76
C GLU A 52 -11.80 -4.89 -4.82
N TYR A 53 -11.91 -4.33 -3.62
CA TYR A 53 -10.93 -4.51 -2.56
C TYR A 53 -11.53 -5.23 -1.35
N GLU A 54 -10.69 -5.92 -0.60
CA GLU A 54 -11.02 -6.52 0.70
C GLU A 54 -9.84 -6.36 1.66
N LEU A 55 -10.10 -5.83 2.86
CA LEU A 55 -9.15 -5.69 3.94
C LEU A 55 -8.92 -7.06 4.59
N THR A 56 -7.70 -7.58 4.47
CA THR A 56 -7.35 -8.94 4.91
C THR A 56 -6.32 -8.98 6.04
N GLY A 57 -5.51 -7.91 6.20
CA GLY A 57 -4.43 -7.86 7.20
C GLY A 57 -4.80 -7.35 8.59
N GLY A 58 -6.09 -7.18 8.88
CA GLY A 58 -6.64 -6.83 10.20
C GLY A 58 -6.35 -5.43 10.76
N ASP A 59 -5.22 -4.80 10.43
CA ASP A 59 -4.98 -3.41 10.80
C ASP A 59 -5.55 -2.44 9.76
N PRO A 60 -6.09 -1.28 10.19
CA PRO A 60 -6.49 -0.21 9.30
C PRO A 60 -5.36 0.30 8.40
N LEU A 61 -5.73 0.63 7.16
CA LEU A 61 -4.88 1.28 6.17
C LEU A 61 -5.30 2.73 5.98
N LYS A 62 -4.33 3.62 5.79
CA LYS A 62 -4.56 5.04 5.54
C LYS A 62 -4.11 5.43 4.16
N ASP A 63 -4.76 6.46 3.63
CA ASP A 63 -4.44 7.08 2.35
C ASP A 63 -4.39 6.03 1.23
N VAL A 64 -5.37 5.12 1.24
CA VAL A 64 -5.49 4.05 0.25
C VAL A 64 -5.94 4.67 -1.08
N THR A 65 -5.10 4.51 -2.10
CA THR A 65 -5.36 4.97 -3.47
C THR A 65 -4.96 3.90 -4.47
N VAL A 66 -5.79 3.65 -5.47
CA VAL A 66 -5.50 2.78 -6.61
C VAL A 66 -5.28 3.65 -7.84
N VAL A 67 -4.12 3.54 -8.46
CA VAL A 67 -3.76 4.25 -9.69
C VAL A 67 -3.90 3.27 -10.85
N ILE A 68 -4.84 3.53 -11.73
CA ILE A 68 -5.20 2.68 -12.86
C ILE A 68 -4.67 3.36 -14.13
N PRO A 69 -3.71 2.76 -14.85
CA PRO A 69 -3.25 3.33 -16.12
C PRO A 69 -4.34 3.20 -17.20
N TYR A 70 -4.24 4.03 -18.23
CA TYR A 70 -4.97 3.86 -19.49
C TYR A 70 -4.18 4.51 -20.62
N SER A 71 -4.43 4.13 -21.88
CA SER A 71 -3.69 4.69 -23.03
C SER A 71 -4.58 5.21 -24.16
N THR A 72 -5.70 4.55 -24.43
CA THR A 72 -6.54 4.87 -25.59
C THR A 72 -7.57 5.97 -25.31
N SER A 73 -8.43 5.79 -24.31
CA SER A 73 -9.48 6.75 -23.98
C SER A 73 -9.57 6.99 -22.48
N GLU A 74 -9.91 8.23 -22.12
CA GLU A 74 -10.22 8.60 -20.75
C GLU A 74 -11.40 7.74 -20.22
N PRO A 75 -11.24 7.07 -19.06
CA PRO A 75 -12.30 6.26 -18.47
C PRO A 75 -13.50 7.08 -18.00
N ALA A 76 -14.70 6.55 -18.25
CA ALA A 76 -15.95 7.04 -17.66
C ALA A 76 -16.28 6.22 -16.40
N VAL A 77 -16.24 6.87 -15.24
CA VAL A 77 -16.54 6.23 -13.94
C VAL A 77 -18.06 6.09 -13.75
N SER A 78 -18.53 4.88 -13.45
CA SER A 78 -19.94 4.59 -13.14
C SER A 78 -20.25 4.59 -11.64
N SER A 79 -19.22 4.48 -10.78
CA SER A 79 -19.36 4.57 -9.32
C SER A 79 -19.67 5.99 -8.84
N PHE A 80 -20.95 6.27 -8.57
CA PHE A 80 -21.46 7.61 -8.26
C PHE A 80 -20.87 8.25 -6.99
N ASP A 81 -20.57 7.44 -5.96
CA ASP A 81 -20.06 7.92 -4.67
C ASP A 81 -18.53 7.79 -4.53
N ALA A 82 -17.83 7.38 -5.60
CA ALA A 82 -16.39 7.22 -5.58
C ALA A 82 -15.68 8.58 -5.67
N THR A 83 -14.62 8.75 -4.88
CA THR A 83 -13.69 9.88 -5.03
C THR A 83 -12.58 9.47 -5.99
N TYR A 84 -12.47 10.16 -7.13
CA TYR A 84 -11.43 9.87 -8.11
C TYR A 84 -10.92 11.14 -8.80
N GLU A 85 -9.73 11.05 -9.37
CA GLU A 85 -9.13 12.08 -10.21
C GLU A 85 -8.58 11.46 -11.49
N VAL A 86 -8.75 12.14 -12.62
CA VAL A 86 -8.10 11.78 -13.87
C VAL A 86 -6.88 12.68 -14.05
N SER A 87 -5.71 12.08 -14.17
CA SER A 87 -4.44 12.81 -14.31
C SER A 87 -3.59 12.19 -15.42
N GLY A 88 -3.46 12.91 -16.53
CA GLY A 88 -2.63 12.50 -17.66
C GLY A 88 -3.14 11.22 -18.33
N ASP A 89 -2.47 10.11 -18.04
CA ASP A 89 -2.70 8.75 -18.54
C ASP A 89 -3.13 7.78 -17.42
N SER A 90 -3.66 8.32 -16.31
CA SER A 90 -4.07 7.54 -15.15
C SER A 90 -5.38 8.01 -14.54
N LEU A 91 -6.14 7.06 -14.01
CA LEU A 91 -7.32 7.25 -13.18
C LEU A 91 -6.96 6.86 -11.74
N GLU A 92 -6.99 7.83 -10.84
CA GLU A 92 -6.67 7.64 -9.42
C GLU A 92 -7.96 7.51 -8.61
N TRP A 93 -8.26 6.30 -8.14
CA TRP A 93 -9.35 6.04 -7.21
C TRP A 93 -8.87 6.19 -5.76
N THR A 94 -9.43 7.17 -5.04
CA THR A 94 -9.12 7.42 -3.63
C THR A 94 -10.17 6.78 -2.73
N ILE A 95 -9.74 5.81 -1.92
CA ILE A 95 -10.55 5.11 -0.92
C ILE A 95 -10.36 5.78 0.46
N GLY A 96 -9.13 6.23 0.78
CA GLY A 96 -8.82 6.92 2.03
C GLY A 96 -8.53 5.97 3.18
N LEU A 97 -9.33 6.03 4.26
CA LEU A 97 -9.21 5.11 5.39
C LEU A 97 -9.92 3.80 5.06
N VAL A 98 -9.26 2.66 5.26
CA VAL A 98 -9.87 1.32 5.15
C VAL A 98 -9.70 0.61 6.49
N ASP A 99 -10.82 0.27 7.13
CA ASP A 99 -10.89 -0.45 8.40
C ASP A 99 -12.07 -1.44 8.42
N GLU A 100 -12.49 -1.90 9.60
CA GLU A 100 -13.58 -2.87 9.75
C GLU A 100 -14.95 -2.32 9.30
N ASP A 101 -15.16 -1.00 9.34
CA ASP A 101 -16.45 -0.39 8.97
C ASP A 101 -16.62 -0.31 7.45
N ASN A 102 -15.52 -0.33 6.69
CA ASN A 102 -15.49 -0.32 5.22
C ASN A 102 -14.47 -1.31 4.64
N ALA A 103 -14.43 -2.51 5.23
CA ALA A 103 -13.46 -3.56 4.92
C ALA A 103 -13.53 -4.08 3.47
N SER A 104 -14.57 -3.74 2.71
CA SER A 104 -14.67 -4.07 1.29
C SER A 104 -15.36 -2.95 0.54
N GLY A 105 -15.06 -2.84 -0.75
CA GLY A 105 -15.67 -1.85 -1.64
C GLY A 105 -15.35 -2.16 -3.09
N SER A 106 -16.06 -1.50 -4.01
CA SER A 106 -15.87 -1.66 -5.45
C SER A 106 -15.76 -0.31 -6.15
N PHE A 107 -15.11 -0.34 -7.30
CA PHE A 107 -14.97 0.78 -8.21
C PHE A 107 -15.18 0.30 -9.64
N GLU A 108 -16.04 0.99 -10.35
CA GLU A 108 -16.48 0.62 -11.68
C GLU A 108 -16.26 1.77 -12.65
N PHE A 109 -15.68 1.43 -13.80
CA PHE A 109 -15.49 2.36 -14.90
C PHE A 109 -15.58 1.64 -16.24
N GLU A 110 -15.83 2.40 -17.30
CA GLU A 110 -15.78 1.94 -18.68
C GLU A 110 -14.80 2.78 -19.51
N ALA A 111 -14.11 2.15 -20.45
CA ALA A 111 -13.20 2.85 -21.36
C ALA A 111 -13.06 2.09 -22.68
N GLN A 112 -12.85 2.81 -23.78
CA GLN A 112 -12.41 2.20 -25.03
C GLN A 112 -10.91 1.89 -24.95
N ALA A 113 -10.53 0.67 -25.35
CA ALA A 113 -9.13 0.27 -25.39
C ALA A 113 -8.91 -0.73 -26.54
N ALA A 114 -7.70 -0.75 -27.08
CA ALA A 114 -7.33 -1.79 -28.05
C ALA A 114 -7.17 -3.16 -27.37
N ASP A 115 -6.77 -3.14 -26.11
CA ASP A 115 -6.48 -4.33 -25.30
C ASP A 115 -6.70 -4.05 -23.80
N GLU A 116 -7.09 -5.07 -23.03
CA GLU A 116 -7.30 -4.94 -21.57
C GLU A 116 -6.03 -4.63 -20.80
N ASN A 117 -4.86 -4.99 -21.35
CA ASN A 117 -3.55 -4.72 -20.74
C ASN A 117 -3.27 -3.21 -20.60
N GLU A 118 -4.03 -2.33 -21.25
CA GLU A 118 -3.93 -0.88 -21.04
C GLU A 118 -4.28 -0.46 -19.61
N PHE A 119 -5.04 -1.27 -18.86
CA PHE A 119 -5.46 -0.98 -17.49
C PHE A 119 -4.54 -1.57 -16.42
N PHE A 120 -3.42 -2.18 -16.83
CA PHE A 120 -2.48 -2.87 -15.95
C PHE A 120 -1.02 -2.44 -16.20
N PRO A 121 -0.13 -2.57 -15.20
CA PRO A 121 -0.44 -2.91 -13.81
C PRO A 121 -1.08 -1.72 -13.07
N MET A 122 -2.05 -2.00 -12.21
CA MET A 122 -2.59 -0.97 -11.30
C MET A 122 -1.68 -0.83 -10.09
N GLN A 123 -1.35 0.40 -9.69
CA GLN A 123 -0.50 0.66 -8.52
C GLN A 123 -1.36 1.00 -7.32
N VAL A 124 -1.14 0.31 -6.20
CA VAL A 124 -1.82 0.60 -4.93
C VAL A 124 -0.86 1.33 -3.99
N LYS A 125 -1.32 2.45 -3.44
CA LYS A 125 -0.61 3.24 -2.43
C LYS A 125 -1.40 3.19 -1.13
N PHE A 126 -0.72 2.96 -0.02
CA PHE A 126 -1.30 3.07 1.33
C PHE A 126 -0.19 3.16 2.39
N SER A 127 -0.58 3.54 3.60
CA SER A 127 0.27 3.49 4.78
C SER A 127 -0.40 2.74 5.95
N LYS A 128 0.43 2.14 6.81
CA LYS A 128 0.01 1.53 8.08
C LYS A 128 0.51 2.41 9.24
N THR A 129 -0.27 2.44 10.32
CA THR A 129 0.13 3.09 11.59
C THR A 129 1.10 2.25 12.41
N LYS A 130 1.21 0.95 12.09
CA LYS A 130 2.11 -0.02 12.74
C LYS A 130 3.11 -0.58 11.73
N PRO A 131 4.28 -1.05 12.21
CA PRO A 131 5.19 -1.84 11.40
C PRO A 131 4.49 -3.05 10.80
N PHE A 132 4.86 -3.42 9.57
CA PHE A 132 4.34 -4.63 8.93
C PHE A 132 4.86 -5.90 9.61
N ILE A 133 6.15 -5.91 9.98
CA ILE A 133 6.74 -6.91 10.86
C ILE A 133 6.90 -6.28 12.22
N ASP A 134 6.43 -6.97 13.26
CA ASP A 134 6.46 -6.49 14.64
C ASP A 134 7.90 -6.44 15.19
N VAL A 135 8.61 -5.36 14.87
CA VAL A 135 9.92 -5.01 15.40
C VAL A 135 9.80 -3.64 16.03
N ASP A 136 10.07 -3.56 17.33
CA ASP A 136 10.00 -2.33 18.10
C ASP A 136 11.22 -2.18 19.05
N VAL A 137 11.49 -0.94 19.46
CA VAL A 137 12.54 -0.60 20.43
C VAL A 137 11.89 -0.34 21.78
N HIS A 138 11.89 -1.28 22.72
CA HIS A 138 11.18 -1.04 23.99
C HIS A 138 11.89 -0.02 24.89
N ASP A 139 13.21 -0.14 25.02
CA ASP A 139 14.00 0.65 25.95
C ASP A 139 15.35 1.07 25.33
N VAL A 140 15.91 2.15 25.86
CA VAL A 140 17.28 2.61 25.58
C VAL A 140 17.97 2.79 26.93
N THR A 141 19.11 2.13 27.15
CA THR A 141 19.84 2.22 28.43
C THR A 141 21.29 2.66 28.23
N LEU A 142 21.85 3.30 29.27
CA LEU A 142 23.28 3.61 29.35
C LEU A 142 24.08 2.33 29.62
N LEU A 143 25.06 2.05 28.76
CA LEU A 143 25.92 0.85 28.83
C LEU A 143 26.61 0.63 30.18
N GLU A 144 27.00 1.70 30.88
CA GLU A 144 27.76 1.62 32.14
C GLU A 144 26.89 1.51 33.39
N MET A 145 25.68 2.05 33.35
CA MET A 145 24.81 2.22 34.53
C MET A 145 23.50 1.43 34.44
N ASP A 146 23.21 0.85 33.29
CA ASP A 146 21.92 0.21 32.94
C ASP A 146 20.71 1.13 33.23
N GLU A 147 20.93 2.44 33.12
CA GLU A 147 19.94 3.46 33.39
C GLU A 147 19.19 3.80 32.10
N THR A 148 17.85 3.77 32.17
CA THR A 148 16.98 4.11 31.04
C THR A 148 17.11 5.58 30.67
N VAL A 149 17.21 5.83 29.37
CA VAL A 149 17.27 7.16 28.78
C VAL A 149 16.00 7.43 27.99
N THR A 150 15.52 8.67 28.03
CA THR A 150 14.38 9.09 27.22
C THR A 150 14.74 9.10 25.74
N PHE A 151 13.85 8.58 24.91
CA PHE A 151 13.96 8.62 23.45
C PHE A 151 12.59 8.80 22.82
N SER A 152 12.56 9.18 21.54
CA SER A 152 11.36 9.23 20.71
C SER A 152 11.47 8.24 19.56
N LYS A 153 10.32 7.84 19.02
CA LYS A 153 10.21 6.95 17.86
C LYS A 153 9.36 7.60 16.79
N GLU A 154 9.76 7.40 15.55
CA GLU A 154 8.93 7.66 14.37
C GLU A 154 8.80 6.35 13.60
N ILE A 155 7.56 5.94 13.32
CA ILE A 155 7.26 4.71 12.59
C ILE A 155 6.65 5.10 11.24
N LYS A 156 7.28 4.63 10.15
CA LYS A 156 6.79 4.79 8.79
C LYS A 156 6.68 3.42 8.13
N SER A 157 5.46 3.02 7.80
CA SER A 157 5.13 1.75 7.15
C SER A 157 4.28 2.06 5.92
N VAL A 158 4.86 1.93 4.73
CA VAL A 158 4.25 2.34 3.45
C VAL A 158 4.39 1.23 2.42
N ALA A 159 3.41 1.13 1.53
CA ALA A 159 3.54 0.34 0.30
C ALA A 159 4.62 0.97 -0.61
N ASP A 160 5.47 0.14 -1.19
CA ASP A 160 6.49 0.57 -2.17
C ASP A 160 6.05 0.17 -3.58
N SER A 161 6.12 -1.12 -3.92
CA SER A 161 5.64 -1.68 -5.19
C SER A 161 4.52 -2.69 -4.93
N TYR A 162 3.32 -2.17 -4.65
CA TYR A 162 2.11 -2.98 -4.53
C TYR A 162 1.33 -2.87 -5.84
N LEU A 163 1.35 -3.94 -6.64
CA LEU A 163 0.81 -3.96 -8.00
C LEU A 163 -0.29 -5.00 -8.12
N ILE A 164 -1.30 -4.67 -8.92
CA ILE A 164 -2.28 -5.61 -9.46
C ILE A 164 -1.86 -5.86 -10.90
N GLU A 165 -1.62 -7.12 -11.25
CA GLU A 165 -1.18 -7.57 -12.58
C GLU A 165 -2.30 -8.29 -13.33
#